data_AF-A0A2D6EYL1-F1
#
_entry.id   AF-A0A2D6EYL1-F1
#
_cell.length_a   1.000
_cell.length_b   1.000
_cell.length_c   1.000
_cell.angle_alpha   90.00
_cell.angle_beta   90.00
_cell.angle_gamma   90.00
#
_symmetry.space_group_name_H-M   'P 1'
#
loop_
_entity.id
_entity.type
_entity.pdbx_description
1 polymer ?
#
loop_
_entity_poly.entity_id
_entity_poly.type
_entity_poly.pdbx_seq_one_letter_code
_entity_poly.pdbx_strand_id
1 'polypeptide(L)'
;MNVPLNVESEDSILEQLGGKADQYFTNQMTSYAESLPLTGGDLTTASQATNQYVASLYMARKQNFESAKYWEDRYKESFNTLVNILTSNPTNRTKRIAVTKDYRTEPISSDPLLE
;
A
#
# COMPACT_ATOMS: atom_id res chain seq x y z
N MET A 1 43.31 4.65 -22.00
CA MET A 1 42.62 5.75 -21.29
C MET A 1 41.67 5.10 -20.29
N ASN A 2 42.01 5.13 -18.99
CA ASN A 2 41.26 4.42 -17.96
C ASN A 2 40.18 5.37 -17.44
N VAL A 3 38.96 5.25 -17.96
CA VAL A 3 37.81 5.96 -17.38
C VAL A 3 37.38 5.12 -16.18
N PRO A 4 37.43 5.64 -14.94
CA PRO A 4 36.85 4.94 -13.81
C PRO A 4 35.34 4.93 -14.04
N LEU A 5 34.82 3.78 -14.46
CA LEU A 5 33.40 3.50 -14.42
C LEU A 5 33.05 3.39 -12.94
N ASN A 6 32.62 4.52 -12.34
CA ASN A 6 31.91 4.50 -11.08
C ASN A 6 30.52 3.88 -11.36
N VAL A 7 30.49 2.57 -11.58
CA VAL A 7 29.25 1.81 -11.71
C VAL A 7 28.74 1.65 -10.30
N GLU A 8 27.94 2.61 -9.83
CA GLU A 8 27.06 2.33 -8.70
C GLU A 8 26.30 1.04 -9.04
N SER A 9 26.35 0.05 -8.15
CA SER A 9 25.59 -1.18 -8.35
C SER A 9 24.10 -0.83 -8.41
N GLU A 10 23.32 -1.58 -9.20
CA GLU A 10 21.87 -1.37 -9.24
C GLU A 10 21.25 -1.47 -7.84
N ASP A 11 21.82 -2.30 -6.96
CA ASP A 11 21.45 -2.41 -5.55
C ASP A 11 21.65 -1.10 -4.78
N SER A 12 22.78 -0.41 -4.94
CA SER A 12 23.01 0.86 -4.22
C SER A 12 22.09 1.96 -4.72
N ILE A 13 21.73 1.93 -6.01
CA ILE A 13 20.76 2.86 -6.58
C ILE A 13 19.37 2.59 -5.99
N LEU A 14 18.95 1.33 -5.94
CA LEU A 14 17.66 0.94 -5.37
C LEU A 14 17.57 1.27 -3.88
N GLU A 15 18.65 1.10 -3.12
CA GLU A 15 18.72 1.48 -1.71
C GLU A 15 18.58 3.00 -1.52
N GLN A 16 19.30 3.80 -2.31
CA GLN A 16 19.16 5.27 -2.29
C GLN A 16 17.74 5.73 -2.67
N LEU A 17 17.13 5.07 -3.68
CA LEU A 17 15.75 5.36 -4.09
C LEU A 17 14.75 4.93 -3.03
N GLY A 18 14.99 3.79 -2.37
CA GLY A 18 14.23 3.31 -1.22
C GLY A 18 14.19 4.32 -0.09
N GLY A 19 15.36 4.81 0.34
CA GLY A 19 15.42 5.82 1.41
C GLY A 19 14.68 7.12 1.05
N LYS A 20 14.76 7.57 -0.22
CA LYS A 20 14.01 8.75 -0.69
C LYS A 20 12.49 8.49 -0.73
N ALA A 21 12.09 7.30 -1.15
CA ALA A 21 10.68 6.89 -1.19
C ALA A 21 10.10 6.80 0.22
N ASP A 22 10.83 6.20 1.16
CA ASP A 22 10.44 6.10 2.57
C ASP A 22 10.29 7.48 3.22
N GLN A 23 11.24 8.39 2.98
CA GLN A 23 11.16 9.75 3.50
C GLN A 23 9.96 10.51 2.91
N TYR A 24 9.74 10.40 1.60
CA TYR A 24 8.59 11.04 0.95
C TYR A 24 7.28 10.49 1.50
N PHE A 25 7.14 9.16 1.57
CA PHE A 25 5.98 8.49 2.11
C PHE A 25 5.72 8.90 3.57
N THR A 26 6.75 8.90 4.41
CA THR A 26 6.65 9.33 5.81
C THR A 26 6.13 10.77 5.90
N ASN A 27 6.69 11.70 5.12
CA ASN A 27 6.26 13.10 5.13
C ASN A 27 4.78 13.27 4.75
N GLN A 28 4.28 12.50 3.76
CA GLN A 28 2.86 12.52 3.39
C GLN A 28 1.98 11.91 4.50
N MET A 29 2.48 10.87 5.16
CA MET A 29 1.74 10.13 6.20
C MET A 29 1.77 10.79 7.58
N THR A 30 2.66 11.77 7.82
CA THR A 30 2.76 12.51 9.09
C THR A 30 1.41 13.12 9.53
N SER A 31 0.58 13.55 8.57
CA SER A 31 -0.76 14.08 8.87
C SER A 31 -1.72 13.05 9.46
N TYR A 32 -1.43 11.76 9.30
CA TYR A 32 -2.21 10.63 9.82
C TYR A 32 -1.51 9.95 11.01
N ALA A 33 -0.50 10.60 11.62
CA ALA A 33 0.32 10.00 12.67
C ALA A 33 -0.48 9.52 13.89
N GLU A 34 -1.60 10.19 14.23
CA GLU A 34 -2.49 9.77 15.33
C GLU A 34 -3.26 8.46 15.02
N SER A 35 -3.37 8.10 13.74
CA SER A 35 -4.01 6.85 13.27
C SER A 35 -3.00 5.73 13.00
N LEU A 36 -1.71 5.96 13.28
CA LEU A 36 -0.66 4.95 13.32
C LEU A 36 -0.63 4.31 14.72
N PRO A 37 -0.33 3.01 14.87
CA PRO A 37 0.47 2.18 13.97
C PRO A 37 -0.32 1.42 12.90
N LEU A 38 0.28 1.31 11.71
CA LEU A 38 -0.19 0.39 10.66
C LEU A 38 0.01 -1.05 11.15
N THR A 39 -1.04 -1.87 11.10
CA THR A 39 -0.96 -3.29 11.50
C THR A 39 -1.53 -4.20 10.41
N GLY A 40 -0.95 -5.40 10.26
CA GLY A 40 -1.45 -6.42 9.34
C GLY A 40 -1.54 -5.95 7.88
N GLY A 41 -2.76 -5.87 7.36
CA GLY A 41 -3.02 -5.48 5.97
C GLY A 41 -2.58 -4.05 5.63
N ASP A 42 -2.72 -3.11 6.56
CA ASP A 42 -2.40 -1.70 6.34
C ASP A 42 -0.89 -1.49 6.16
N LEU A 43 -0.08 -2.28 6.88
CA LEU A 43 1.38 -2.30 6.72
C LEU A 43 1.79 -2.88 5.36
N THR A 44 1.07 -3.90 4.89
CA THR A 44 1.30 -4.51 3.58
C THR A 44 1.00 -3.50 2.46
N THR A 45 -0.13 -2.78 2.56
CA THR A 45 -0.50 -1.74 1.60
C THR A 45 0.49 -0.58 1.59
N ALA A 46 0.97 -0.15 2.75
CA ALA A 46 2.01 0.88 2.84
C ALA A 46 3.33 0.43 2.19
N SER A 47 3.79 -0.79 2.48
CA SER A 47 5.00 -1.34 1.86
C SER A 47 4.86 -1.46 0.34
N GLN A 48 3.70 -1.88 -0.17
CA GLN A 48 3.43 -1.93 -1.61
C GLN A 48 3.45 -0.53 -2.24
N ALA A 49 2.86 0.46 -1.59
CA ALA A 49 2.88 1.84 -2.07
C ALA A 49 4.32 2.38 -2.19
N THR A 50 5.15 2.21 -1.16
CA THR A 50 6.57 2.59 -1.20
C THR A 50 7.30 1.88 -2.35
N ASN A 51 7.12 0.56 -2.51
CA ASN A 51 7.78 -0.20 -3.57
C ASN A 51 7.37 0.27 -4.98
N GLN A 52 6.10 0.61 -5.19
CA GLN A 52 5.61 1.17 -6.44
C GLN A 52 6.23 2.54 -6.73
N TYR A 53 6.44 3.35 -5.70
CA TYR A 53 7.13 4.64 -5.85
C TYR A 53 8.63 4.47 -6.14
N VAL A 54 9.31 3.51 -5.52
CA VAL A 54 10.70 3.16 -5.88
C VAL A 54 10.79 2.73 -7.35
N ALA A 55 9.84 1.90 -7.82
CA ALA A 55 9.78 1.47 -9.20
C ALA A 55 9.56 2.64 -10.17
N SER A 56 8.72 3.62 -9.83
CA SER A 56 8.51 4.81 -10.67
C SER A 56 9.78 5.65 -10.78
N LEU A 57 10.48 5.89 -9.66
CA LEU A 57 11.74 6.63 -9.63
C LEU A 57 12.83 5.92 -10.43
N TYR A 58 12.91 4.59 -10.32
CA TYR A 58 13.87 3.79 -11.06
C TYR A 58 13.62 3.83 -12.58
N MET A 59 12.36 3.69 -13.01
CA MET A 59 11.98 3.80 -14.42
C MET A 59 12.21 5.20 -14.98
N ALA A 60 11.94 6.25 -14.20
CA ALA A 60 12.23 7.64 -14.58
C ALA A 60 13.74 7.86 -14.77
N ARG A 61 14.58 7.29 -13.89
CA ARG A 61 16.05 7.33 -14.04
C ARG A 61 16.51 6.62 -15.31
N LYS A 62 15.85 5.53 -15.69
CA LYS A 62 16.08 4.82 -16.96
C LYS A 62 15.47 5.52 -18.19
N GLN A 63 14.91 6.72 -18.03
CA GLN A 63 14.21 7.49 -19.08
C GLN A 63 13.01 6.75 -19.68
N ASN A 64 12.47 5.75 -18.99
CA ASN A 64 11.24 5.06 -19.35
C ASN A 64 10.05 5.77 -18.69
N PHE A 65 9.68 6.92 -19.24
CA PHE A 65 8.65 7.78 -18.66
C PHE A 65 7.25 7.16 -18.66
N GLU A 66 6.95 6.29 -19.62
CA GLU A 66 5.67 5.57 -19.67
C GLU A 66 5.53 4.61 -18.48
N SER A 67 6.56 3.79 -18.25
CA SER A 67 6.58 2.88 -17.10
C SER A 67 6.66 3.66 -15.79
N ALA A 68 7.40 4.77 -15.75
CA ALA A 68 7.47 5.62 -14.57
C ALA A 68 6.08 6.14 -14.18
N LYS A 69 5.32 6.65 -15.15
CA LYS A 69 3.95 7.12 -14.93
C LYS A 69 3.03 5.99 -14.47
N TYR A 70 3.10 4.82 -15.11
CA TYR A 70 2.32 3.65 -14.70
C TYR A 70 2.53 3.30 -13.22
N TRP A 71 3.79 3.25 -12.77
CA TRP A 71 4.10 2.93 -11.37
C TRP A 71 3.74 4.06 -10.40
N GLU A 72 3.84 5.31 -10.84
CA GLU A 72 3.39 6.47 -10.06
C GLU A 72 1.87 6.46 -9.85
N ASP A 73 1.09 6.12 -10.89
CA ASP A 73 -0.36 6.02 -10.80
C ASP A 73 -0.78 4.88 -9.84
N ARG A 74 -0.08 3.74 -9.89
CA ARG A 74 -0.26 2.64 -8.93
C ARG A 74 0.06 3.06 -7.49
N TYR A 75 1.16 3.79 -7.30
CA TYR A 75 1.51 4.35 -6.00
C TYR A 75 0.37 5.23 -5.47
N LYS A 76 -0.20 6.11 -6.31
CA LYS A 76 -1.33 6.98 -5.92
C LYS A 76 -2.57 6.18 -5.55
N GLU A 77 -2.90 5.12 -6.30
CA GLU A 77 -4.01 4.21 -5.97
C GLU A 77 -3.84 3.56 -4.59
N SER A 78 -2.66 2.97 -4.33
CA SER A 78 -2.34 2.31 -3.06
C SER A 78 -2.29 3.31 -1.89
N PHE A 79 -1.71 4.49 -2.13
CA PHE A 79 -1.65 5.56 -1.14
C PHE A 79 -3.04 6.08 -0.77
N ASN A 80 -3.89 6.36 -1.76
CA ASN A 80 -5.27 6.80 -1.51
C ASN A 80 -6.09 5.74 -0.79
N THR A 81 -5.87 4.46 -1.10
CA THR A 81 -6.49 3.35 -0.36
C THR A 81 -6.08 3.38 1.11
N LEU A 82 -4.79 3.59 1.40
CA LEU A 82 -4.30 3.69 2.77
C LEU A 82 -4.87 4.92 3.49
N VAL A 83 -4.90 6.08 2.83
CA VAL A 83 -5.53 7.29 3.37
C VAL A 83 -6.99 7.05 3.69
N ASN A 84 -7.75 6.41 2.80
CA ASN A 84 -9.14 6.07 3.03
C ASN A 84 -9.31 5.15 4.24
N ILE A 85 -8.43 4.15 4.41
CA ILE A 85 -8.46 3.27 5.59
C ILE A 85 -8.22 4.07 6.87
N LEU A 86 -7.22 4.95 6.88
CA LEU A 86 -6.84 5.73 8.08
C LEU A 86 -7.84 6.82 8.43
N THR A 87 -8.50 7.42 7.43
CA THR A 87 -9.53 8.46 7.62
C THR A 87 -10.93 7.90 7.81
N SER A 88 -11.16 6.62 7.44
CA SER A 88 -12.42 5.95 7.72
C SER A 88 -12.61 5.79 9.23
N ASN A 89 -13.53 6.58 9.77
CA ASN A 89 -13.87 6.66 11.20
C ASN A 89 -14.02 5.24 11.82
N PRO A 90 -13.27 4.89 12.89
CA PRO A 90 -13.29 3.55 13.48
C PRO A 90 -14.64 3.16 14.11
N THR A 91 -15.58 4.10 14.27
CA THR A 91 -16.93 3.83 14.79
C THR A 91 -17.72 2.83 13.94
N ASN A 92 -17.37 2.66 12.66
CA ASN A 92 -17.98 1.69 11.75
C ASN A 92 -17.06 0.53 11.38
N ARG A 93 -15.95 0.30 12.10
CA ARG A 93 -15.28 -1.00 12.12
C ARG A 93 -16.20 -1.96 12.88
N THR A 94 -17.32 -2.37 12.27
CA THR A 94 -18.03 -3.58 12.66
C THR A 94 -17.03 -4.70 12.54
N LYS A 95 -16.37 -4.99 13.65
CA LYS A 95 -15.78 -6.27 14.00
C LYS A 95 -16.70 -7.30 13.35
N ARG A 96 -16.22 -8.05 12.35
CA ARG A 96 -16.96 -9.21 11.86
C ARG A 96 -17.17 -10.09 13.08
N ILE A 97 -18.34 -9.96 13.70
CA ILE A 97 -18.79 -10.90 14.71
C ILE A 97 -19.06 -12.13 13.88
N ALA A 98 -18.15 -13.09 13.90
CA ALA A 98 -18.48 -14.45 13.49
C ALA A 98 -19.61 -14.87 14.44
N VAL A 99 -20.85 -14.71 13.98
CA VAL A 99 -21.99 -15.27 14.68
C VAL A 99 -21.90 -16.75 14.43
N THR A 100 -21.26 -17.46 15.35
CA THR A 100 -21.32 -18.91 15.40
C THR A 100 -22.75 -19.26 15.78
N LYS A 101 -23.64 -19.35 14.80
CA LYS A 101 -24.96 -19.94 15.01
C LYS A 101 -24.76 -21.44 15.15
N ASP A 102 -25.10 -21.98 16.31
CA ASP A 102 -25.18 -23.42 16.49
C ASP A 102 -26.37 -23.92 15.64
N TYR A 103 -26.11 -24.70 14.59
CA TYR A 103 -27.12 -25.21 13.65
C TYR A 103 -28.16 -26.14 14.30
N ARG A 104 -28.02 -26.39 15.62
CA ARG A 104 -28.93 -27.22 16.40
C ARG A 104 -30.20 -26.49 16.84
N THR A 105 -30.21 -25.16 16.89
CA THR A 105 -31.33 -24.42 17.49
C THR A 105 -32.19 -23.62 16.52
N GLU A 106 -31.76 -23.42 15.27
CA GLU A 106 -32.56 -22.75 14.23
C GLU A 106 -32.45 -23.53 12.92
N PRO A 107 -33.55 -24.06 12.35
CA PRO A 107 -33.53 -24.62 11.01
C PRO A 107 -33.11 -23.52 10.04
N ILE A 108 -32.28 -23.86 9.04
CA ILE A 108 -32.02 -22.98 7.91
C ILE A 108 -33.37 -22.75 7.22
N SER A 109 -34.00 -21.61 7.51
CA SER A 109 -35.09 -21.11 6.68
C SER A 109 -34.49 -20.80 5.33
N SER A 110 -34.88 -21.60 4.34
CA SER A 110 -34.61 -21.37 2.94
C SER A 110 -35.04 -19.94 2.55
N ASP A 111 -34.21 -19.33 1.74
CA ASP A 111 -34.33 -18.06 1.02
C ASP A 111 -35.79 -17.64 0.65
N PRO A 112 -36.25 -16.41 0.96
CA PRO A 112 -37.58 -15.92 0.59
C PRO A 112 -37.71 -15.49 -0.88
N LEU A 113 -36.79 -15.89 -1.76
CA LEU A 113 -36.82 -15.58 -3.21
C LEU A 113 -36.96 -16.81 -4.12
N LEU A 114 -37.33 -17.98 -3.57
CA LEU A 114 -37.81 -19.11 -4.35
C LEU A 114 -39.27 -19.40 -3.94
N GLU A 115 -40.20 -18.78 -4.68
CA GLU A 115 -41.67 -18.96 -4.75
C GLU A 115 -42.48 -19.23 -3.47
#